data_AF-A0A6I0ZJG7-F1
#
_entry.id   AF-A0A6I0ZJG7-F1
#
_cell.length_a   1.000
_cell.length_b   1.000
_cell.length_c   1.000
_cell.angle_alpha   90.00
_cell.angle_beta   90.00
_cell.angle_gamma   90.00
#
_symmetry.space_group_name_H-M   'P 1'
#
loop_
_entity.id
_entity.type
_entity.pdbx_description
1 polymer ?
#
loop_
_entity_poly.entity_id
_entity_poly.type
_entity_poly.pdbx_seq_one_letter_code
_entity_poly.pdbx_strand_id
1 'polypeptide(L)'
;MTLAQAIRIEGIPTLADINAVFGNATSVRIITEHLQSILRYADIDIAPQQLAETALSILASYYFLNLAELCIFFTQLKNGSRGQFVWGNRINNQSIMVALSDFCRDRRDEHVKLSNETAMKQSQKGFTRIEDAACAMIEGVKNIQELKKKAKNDFSAFTELFPNVPNNHTAYTYWKAYGGNEDAIRAIYGDNAPPPNIASDDIGKFLCEYNIRINHK
;
A
#
# COMPACT_ATOMS: atom_id res chain seq x y z
N MET A 1 9.69 -24.17 6.58
CA MET A 1 8.70 -23.08 6.48
C MET A 1 8.31 -22.62 7.87
N THR A 2 8.33 -21.32 8.15
CA THR A 2 7.94 -20.74 9.44
C THR A 2 6.48 -20.26 9.42
N LEU A 3 5.91 -19.97 10.59
CA LEU A 3 4.55 -19.43 10.70
C LEU A 3 4.40 -18.08 9.99
N ALA A 4 5.39 -17.20 10.14
CA ALA A 4 5.46 -15.90 9.46
C ALA A 4 5.47 -16.03 7.92
N GLN A 5 6.07 -17.10 7.40
CA GLN A 5 6.06 -17.40 5.96
C GLN A 5 4.70 -17.94 5.52
N ALA A 6 4.12 -18.89 6.28
CA ALA A 6 2.84 -19.50 5.96
C ALA A 6 1.69 -18.49 5.90
N ILE A 7 1.64 -17.52 6.83
CA ILE A 7 0.61 -16.48 6.89
C ILE A 7 0.60 -15.58 5.63
N ARG A 8 1.74 -15.45 4.93
CA ARG A 8 1.87 -14.62 3.73
C ARG A 8 1.46 -15.35 2.45
N ILE A 9 1.19 -16.65 2.50
CA ILE A 9 0.78 -17.43 1.35
C ILE A 9 -0.75 -17.44 1.29
N GLU A 10 -1.30 -16.80 0.27
CA GLU A 10 -2.74 -16.81 0.02
C GLU A 10 -3.20 -18.14 -0.60
N GLY A 11 -4.46 -18.51 -0.37
CA GLY A 11 -5.10 -19.65 -1.02
C GLY A 11 -4.75 -21.04 -0.44
N ILE A 12 -4.05 -21.12 0.70
CA ILE A 12 -3.88 -22.40 1.40
C ILE A 12 -5.21 -22.79 2.06
N PRO A 13 -5.78 -23.97 1.74
CA PRO A 13 -7.06 -24.39 2.31
C PRO A 13 -6.99 -24.55 3.83
N THR A 14 -8.05 -24.09 4.50
CA THR A 14 -8.36 -24.37 5.91
C THR A 14 -9.01 -25.72 6.09
N LEU A 15 -9.03 -26.23 7.34
CA LEU A 15 -9.82 -27.42 7.66
C LEU A 15 -11.31 -27.24 7.35
N ALA A 16 -11.85 -26.02 7.49
CA ALA A 16 -13.21 -25.69 7.08
C ALA A 16 -13.39 -25.79 5.56
N ASP A 17 -12.45 -25.31 4.77
CA ASP A 17 -12.50 -25.42 3.31
C ASP A 17 -12.47 -26.90 2.88
N ILE A 18 -11.60 -27.69 3.50
CA ILE A 18 -11.52 -29.14 3.25
C ILE A 18 -12.82 -29.82 3.66
N ASN A 19 -13.39 -29.45 4.80
CA ASN A 19 -14.65 -30.02 5.27
C ASN A 19 -15.81 -29.69 4.33
N ALA A 20 -15.86 -28.47 3.81
CA ALA A 20 -16.89 -28.04 2.87
C ALA A 20 -16.89 -28.84 1.57
N VAL A 21 -15.70 -29.27 1.10
CA VAL A 21 -15.55 -29.99 -0.18
C VAL A 21 -15.56 -31.50 -0.01
N PHE A 22 -14.89 -32.02 1.02
CA PHE A 22 -14.60 -33.45 1.19
C PHE A 22 -15.23 -34.06 2.46
N GLY A 23 -15.94 -33.27 3.25
CA GLY A 23 -16.54 -33.68 4.52
C GLY A 23 -15.54 -33.92 5.66
N ASN A 24 -16.09 -34.11 6.86
CA ASN A 24 -15.32 -34.20 8.11
C ASN A 24 -14.31 -35.35 8.10
N ALA A 25 -14.63 -36.46 7.45
CA ALA A 25 -13.78 -37.66 7.43
C ALA A 25 -12.38 -37.38 6.87
N THR A 26 -12.28 -36.50 5.87
CA THR A 26 -11.00 -36.12 5.27
C THR A 26 -10.17 -35.28 6.22
N SER A 27 -10.77 -34.28 6.87
CA SER A 27 -10.10 -33.44 7.87
C SER A 27 -9.64 -34.25 9.09
N VAL A 28 -10.48 -35.16 9.59
CA VAL A 28 -10.11 -36.09 10.67
C VAL A 28 -8.93 -36.94 10.25
N ARG A 29 -8.95 -37.54 9.04
CA ARG A 29 -7.85 -38.36 8.53
C ARG A 29 -6.53 -37.58 8.50
N ILE A 30 -6.54 -36.36 7.95
CA ILE A 30 -5.34 -35.50 7.90
C ILE A 30 -4.75 -35.31 9.30
N ILE A 31 -5.59 -34.97 10.28
CA ILE A 31 -5.15 -34.74 11.66
C ILE A 31 -4.64 -36.04 12.30
N THR A 32 -5.34 -37.17 12.10
CA THR A 32 -4.91 -38.45 12.64
C THR A 32 -3.58 -38.91 12.06
N GLU A 33 -3.32 -38.69 10.77
CA GLU A 33 -2.03 -39.04 10.15
C GLU A 33 -0.88 -38.22 10.74
N HIS A 34 -1.11 -36.94 11.04
CA HIS A 34 -0.12 -36.13 11.76
C HIS A 34 0.14 -36.65 13.18
N LEU A 35 -0.91 -36.95 13.94
CA LEU A 35 -0.77 -37.51 15.29
C LEU A 35 -0.04 -38.86 15.26
N GLN A 36 -0.41 -39.76 14.35
CA GLN A 36 0.25 -41.06 14.18
C GLN A 36 1.73 -40.90 13.81
N SER A 37 2.08 -39.96 12.93
CA SER A 37 3.48 -39.67 12.57
C SER A 37 4.33 -39.28 13.79
N ILE A 38 3.74 -38.60 14.77
CA ILE A 38 4.44 -38.25 16.02
C ILE A 38 4.53 -39.45 16.95
N LEU A 39 3.46 -40.23 17.09
CA LEU A 39 3.45 -41.43 17.92
C LEU A 39 4.44 -42.50 17.44
N ARG A 40 4.52 -42.73 16.12
CA ARG A 40 5.53 -43.61 15.51
C ARG A 40 6.95 -43.14 15.78
N TYR A 41 7.16 -41.83 15.84
CA TYR A 41 8.47 -41.25 16.18
C TYR A 41 8.84 -41.48 17.67
N ALA A 42 7.84 -41.55 18.55
CA ALA A 42 8.02 -41.79 19.98
C ALA A 42 7.98 -43.28 20.37
N ASP A 43 7.77 -44.19 19.42
CA ASP A 43 7.55 -45.63 19.64
C ASP A 43 6.38 -45.94 20.60
N ILE A 44 5.28 -45.18 20.46
CA ILE A 44 4.08 -45.33 21.29
C ILE A 44 2.92 -45.79 20.44
N ASP A 45 2.28 -46.90 20.84
CA ASP A 45 1.06 -47.38 20.22
C ASP A 45 -0.18 -46.94 21.01
N ILE A 46 -1.16 -46.38 20.31
CA ILE A 46 -2.37 -45.79 20.89
C ILE A 46 -3.58 -46.24 20.09
N ALA A 47 -4.68 -46.53 20.80
CA ALA A 47 -5.93 -46.96 20.20
C ALA A 47 -6.41 -45.96 19.12
N PRO A 48 -6.79 -46.42 17.90
CA PRO A 48 -7.27 -45.56 16.83
C PRO A 48 -8.45 -44.66 17.22
N GLN A 49 -9.29 -45.12 18.15
CA GLN A 49 -10.41 -44.35 18.66
C GLN A 49 -9.96 -43.09 19.43
N GLN A 50 -8.91 -43.19 20.24
CA GLN A 50 -8.37 -42.02 20.95
C GLN A 50 -7.82 -40.99 19.97
N LEU A 51 -7.13 -41.44 18.92
CA LEU A 51 -6.64 -40.57 17.85
C LEU A 51 -7.79 -39.85 17.13
N ALA A 52 -8.87 -40.56 16.82
CA ALA A 52 -10.04 -39.99 16.16
C ALA A 52 -10.74 -38.95 17.04
N GLU A 53 -10.89 -39.21 18.34
CA GLU A 53 -11.48 -38.27 19.31
C GLU A 53 -10.63 -37.00 19.46
N THR A 54 -9.30 -37.14 19.55
CA THR A 54 -8.38 -35.99 19.53
C THR A 54 -8.52 -35.21 18.23
N ALA A 55 -8.54 -35.88 17.08
CA ALA A 55 -8.64 -35.24 15.77
C ALA A 55 -9.95 -34.47 15.59
N LEU A 56 -11.08 -35.04 16.04
CA LEU A 56 -12.37 -34.36 16.06
C LEU A 56 -12.36 -33.13 16.95
N SER A 57 -11.73 -33.20 18.12
CA SER A 57 -11.59 -32.05 19.03
C SER A 57 -10.78 -30.92 18.39
N ILE A 58 -9.66 -31.25 17.73
CA ILE A 58 -8.85 -30.28 16.98
C ILE A 58 -9.67 -29.66 15.85
N LEU A 59 -10.37 -30.49 15.06
CA LEU A 59 -11.20 -30.01 13.95
C LEU A 59 -12.29 -29.06 14.43
N ALA A 60 -13.00 -29.41 15.51
CA ALA A 60 -14.11 -28.61 16.02
C ALA A 60 -13.64 -27.24 16.55
N SER A 61 -12.52 -27.19 17.25
CA SER A 61 -12.03 -25.96 17.90
C SER A 61 -11.11 -25.12 17.02
N TYR A 62 -10.47 -25.72 16.02
CA TYR A 62 -9.41 -25.08 15.21
C TYR A 62 -9.63 -25.25 13.70
N TYR A 63 -10.89 -25.35 13.25
CA TYR A 63 -11.28 -25.49 11.84
C TYR A 63 -10.70 -24.40 10.91
N PHE A 64 -10.35 -23.24 11.47
CA PHE A 64 -9.82 -22.10 10.73
C PHE A 64 -8.32 -22.21 10.42
N LEU A 65 -7.61 -23.19 11.00
CA LEU A 65 -6.20 -23.42 10.68
C LEU A 65 -6.05 -23.97 9.27
N ASN A 66 -5.08 -23.43 8.54
CA ASN A 66 -4.73 -23.91 7.21
C ASN A 66 -3.75 -25.09 7.24
N LEU A 67 -3.65 -25.82 6.11
CA LEU A 67 -2.82 -27.01 6.01
C LEU A 67 -1.33 -26.75 6.34
N ALA A 68 -0.80 -25.58 5.97
CA ALA A 68 0.57 -25.20 6.30
C ALA A 68 0.75 -24.94 7.80
N GLU A 69 -0.19 -24.23 8.42
CA GLU A 69 -0.21 -23.95 9.85
C GLU A 69 -0.31 -25.24 10.67
N LEU A 70 -1.14 -26.20 10.26
CA LEU A 70 -1.20 -27.53 10.88
C LEU A 70 0.12 -28.29 10.77
N CYS A 71 0.74 -28.31 9.59
CA CYS A 71 2.04 -28.95 9.41
C CYS A 71 3.11 -28.34 10.33
N ILE A 72 3.12 -27.01 10.46
CA ILE A 72 4.04 -26.30 11.35
C ILE A 72 3.76 -26.67 12.80
N PHE A 73 2.50 -26.62 13.23
CA PHE A 73 2.09 -26.99 14.58
C PHE A 73 2.55 -28.40 14.94
N PHE A 74 2.21 -29.41 14.12
CA PHE A 74 2.58 -30.80 14.40
C PHE A 74 4.10 -31.03 14.33
N THR A 75 4.83 -30.27 13.52
CA THR A 75 6.30 -30.30 13.52
C THR A 75 6.88 -29.77 14.84
N GLN A 76 6.32 -28.67 15.36
CA GLN A 76 6.71 -28.10 16.65
C GLN A 76 6.29 -28.98 17.84
N LEU A 77 5.20 -29.73 17.69
CA LEU A 77 4.80 -30.73 18.66
C LEU A 77 5.77 -31.92 18.63
N LYS A 78 6.13 -32.41 17.44
CA LYS A 78 7.07 -33.52 17.24
C LYS A 78 8.47 -33.25 17.81
N ASN A 79 8.96 -32.01 17.68
CA ASN A 79 10.29 -31.64 18.17
C ASN A 79 10.30 -31.16 19.63
N GLY A 80 9.15 -31.19 20.32
CA GLY A 80 9.03 -30.82 21.74
C GLY A 80 8.89 -29.32 22.02
N SER A 81 8.90 -28.44 21.02
CA SER A 81 8.73 -26.98 21.20
C SER A 81 7.38 -26.59 21.79
N ARG A 82 6.39 -27.50 21.74
CA ARG A 82 5.03 -27.33 22.28
C ARG A 82 4.74 -28.22 23.49
N GLY A 83 5.78 -28.75 24.13
CA GLY A 83 5.66 -29.59 25.31
C GLY A 83 5.29 -31.05 25.02
N GLN A 84 5.20 -31.83 26.09
CA GLN A 84 4.89 -33.26 26.03
C GLN A 84 3.37 -33.48 26.08
N PHE A 85 2.86 -34.25 25.12
CA PHE A 85 1.43 -34.55 25.01
C PHE A 85 1.09 -36.04 25.14
N VAL A 86 2.09 -36.89 25.38
CA VAL A 86 1.89 -38.33 25.61
C VAL A 86 2.40 -38.69 27.00
N TRP A 87 1.59 -39.45 27.74
CA TRP A 87 1.94 -39.94 29.08
C TRP A 87 1.71 -41.45 29.15
N GLY A 88 2.81 -42.22 29.14
CA GLY A 88 2.75 -43.66 28.91
C GLY A 88 2.12 -43.97 27.56
N ASN A 89 1.07 -44.80 27.54
CA ASN A 89 0.34 -45.18 26.32
C ASN A 89 -0.96 -44.37 26.14
N ARG A 90 -0.98 -43.10 26.55
CA ARG A 90 -2.18 -42.24 26.47
C ARG A 90 -1.86 -40.86 25.92
N ILE A 91 -2.73 -40.38 25.04
CA ILE A 91 -2.72 -38.99 24.59
C ILE A 91 -3.28 -38.10 25.71
N ASN A 92 -2.53 -37.09 26.10
CA ASN A 92 -3.02 -36.00 26.92
C ASN A 92 -3.67 -34.94 26.01
N ASN A 93 -4.97 -35.08 25.78
CA ASN A 93 -5.74 -34.14 24.96
C ASN A 93 -5.66 -32.71 25.49
N GLN A 94 -5.62 -32.49 26.80
CA GLN A 94 -5.51 -31.16 27.38
C GLN A 94 -4.18 -30.50 27.00
N SER A 95 -3.07 -31.23 27.06
CA SER A 95 -1.77 -30.70 26.61
C SER A 95 -1.80 -30.27 25.14
N ILE A 96 -2.45 -31.04 24.27
CA ILE A 96 -2.58 -30.67 22.84
C ILE A 96 -3.42 -29.41 22.68
N MET A 97 -4.55 -29.29 23.38
CA MET A 97 -5.42 -28.11 23.31
C MET A 97 -4.70 -26.84 23.82
N VAL A 98 -3.92 -26.96 24.90
CA VAL A 98 -3.09 -25.86 25.40
C VAL A 98 -2.04 -25.46 24.35
N ALA A 99 -1.32 -26.43 23.80
CA ALA A 99 -0.34 -26.20 22.75
C ALA A 99 -0.94 -25.53 21.50
N LEU A 100 -2.14 -25.92 21.09
CA LEU A 100 -2.87 -25.29 19.97
C LEU A 100 -3.32 -23.88 20.30
N SER A 101 -3.78 -23.64 21.52
CA SER A 101 -4.13 -22.29 22.00
C SER A 101 -2.92 -21.36 21.95
N ASP A 102 -1.76 -21.81 22.44
CA ASP A 102 -0.52 -21.05 22.38
C ASP A 102 -0.05 -20.82 20.94
N PHE A 103 -0.13 -21.84 20.09
CA PHE A 103 0.15 -21.70 18.66
C PHE A 103 -0.76 -20.65 18.00
N CYS A 104 -2.05 -20.61 18.34
CA CYS A 104 -2.98 -19.62 17.84
C CYS A 104 -2.69 -18.20 18.34
N ARG A 105 -2.09 -18.06 19.53
CA ARG A 105 -1.57 -16.78 20.03
C ARG A 105 -0.39 -16.31 19.18
N ASP A 106 0.58 -17.18 18.91
CA ASP A 106 1.71 -16.85 18.04
C ASP A 106 1.23 -16.47 16.63
N ARG A 107 0.25 -17.21 16.10
CA ARG A 107 -0.39 -16.91 14.81
C ARG A 107 -1.00 -15.51 14.80
N ARG A 108 -1.72 -15.13 15.86
CA ARG A 108 -2.29 -13.79 15.99
C ARG A 108 -1.21 -12.72 15.99
N ASP A 109 -0.14 -12.93 16.75
CA ASP A 109 0.96 -11.96 16.84
C ASP A 109 1.64 -11.77 15.48
N GLU A 110 1.82 -12.85 14.70
CA GLU A 110 2.34 -12.76 13.33
C GLU A 110 1.39 -12.03 12.36
N HIS A 111 0.07 -12.23 12.47
CA HIS A 111 -0.90 -11.44 11.71
C HIS A 111 -0.84 -9.95 12.07
N VAL A 112 -0.71 -9.61 13.35
CA VAL A 112 -0.57 -8.21 13.81
C VAL A 112 0.70 -7.59 13.24
N LYS A 113 1.84 -8.31 13.28
CA LYS A 113 3.10 -7.84 12.67
C LYS A 113 2.93 -7.57 11.18
N LEU A 114 2.32 -8.50 10.43
CA LEU A 114 2.08 -8.34 9.00
C LEU A 114 1.18 -7.13 8.68
N SER A 115 0.11 -6.95 9.46
CA SER A 115 -0.79 -5.79 9.33
C SER A 115 -0.04 -4.48 9.57
N ASN A 116 0.77 -4.42 10.63
CA ASN A 116 1.58 -3.24 10.95
C ASN A 116 2.63 -2.94 9.86
N GLU A 117 3.33 -3.95 9.36
CA GLU A 117 4.29 -3.80 8.25
C GLU A 117 3.60 -3.22 7.00
N THR A 118 2.39 -3.70 6.69
CA THR A 118 1.63 -3.25 5.52
C THR A 118 1.17 -1.80 5.69
N ALA A 119 0.67 -1.44 6.88
CA ALA A 119 0.30 -0.08 7.21
C ALA A 119 1.49 0.89 7.15
N MET A 120 2.66 0.48 7.65
CA MET A 120 3.89 1.28 7.56
C MET A 120 4.32 1.50 6.11
N LYS A 121 4.31 0.46 5.27
CA LYS A 121 4.65 0.60 3.84
C LYS A 121 3.67 1.51 3.10
N GLN A 122 2.37 1.42 3.43
CA GLN A 122 1.36 2.29 2.83
C GLN A 122 1.52 3.75 3.27
N SER A 123 1.85 3.98 4.54
CA SER A 123 2.16 5.30 5.08
C SER A 123 3.39 5.92 4.40
N GLN A 124 4.49 5.17 4.27
CA GLN A 124 5.69 5.61 3.56
C GLN A 124 5.42 5.93 2.08
N LYS A 125 4.61 5.12 1.40
CA LYS A 125 4.14 5.42 0.04
C LYS A 125 3.29 6.71 -0.02
N GLY A 126 2.56 7.01 1.05
CA GLY A 126 1.84 8.28 1.20
C GLY A 126 2.78 9.48 1.28
N PHE A 127 3.81 9.41 2.13
CA PHE A 127 4.79 10.48 2.28
C PHE A 127 5.58 10.75 1.00
N THR A 128 6.13 9.71 0.37
CA THR A 128 6.88 9.84 -0.90
C THR A 128 6.05 10.52 -2.00
N ARG A 129 4.76 10.18 -2.14
CA ARG A 129 3.88 10.85 -3.11
C ARG A 129 3.67 12.34 -2.83
N ILE A 130 3.63 12.73 -1.56
CA ILE A 130 3.50 14.14 -1.17
C ILE A 130 4.80 14.89 -1.46
N GLU A 131 5.94 14.29 -1.15
CA GLU A 131 7.27 14.83 -1.45
C GLU A 131 7.47 15.01 -2.95
N ASP A 132 7.16 13.99 -3.76
CA ASP A 132 7.24 14.04 -5.22
C ASP A 132 6.36 15.16 -5.79
N ALA A 133 5.13 15.30 -5.29
CA ALA A 133 4.22 16.36 -5.70
C ALA A 133 4.76 17.76 -5.33
N ALA A 134 5.33 17.91 -4.14
CA ALA A 134 5.93 19.17 -3.70
C ALA A 134 7.16 19.54 -4.57
N CYS A 135 8.04 18.57 -4.86
CA CYS A 135 9.18 18.75 -5.76
C CYS A 135 8.72 19.18 -7.17
N ALA A 136 7.74 18.48 -7.75
CA ALA A 136 7.20 18.82 -9.06
C ALA A 136 6.57 20.23 -9.11
N MET A 137 5.89 20.66 -8.03
CA MET A 137 5.36 22.02 -7.92
C MET A 137 6.48 23.07 -7.87
N ILE A 138 7.52 22.83 -7.08
CA ILE A 138 8.68 23.75 -6.97
C ILE A 138 9.39 23.87 -8.33
N GLU A 139 9.61 22.75 -9.02
CA GLU A 139 10.19 22.74 -10.37
C GLU A 139 9.31 23.47 -11.39
N GLY A 140 8.00 23.23 -11.35
CA GLY A 140 7.03 23.95 -12.19
C GLY A 140 7.06 25.46 -11.96
N VAL A 141 7.09 25.92 -10.71
CA VAL A 141 7.19 27.35 -10.36
C VAL A 141 8.51 27.95 -10.87
N LYS A 142 9.64 27.25 -10.70
CA LYS A 142 10.94 27.70 -11.22
C LYS A 142 10.92 27.83 -12.75
N ASN A 143 10.39 26.82 -13.44
CA ASN A 143 10.26 26.85 -14.90
C ASN A 143 9.40 28.03 -15.38
N ILE A 144 8.27 28.31 -14.72
CA ILE A 144 7.41 29.46 -15.02
C ILE A 144 8.16 30.78 -14.80
N GLN A 145 8.92 30.90 -13.71
CA GLN A 145 9.73 32.11 -13.44
C GLN A 145 10.80 32.33 -14.52
N GLU A 146 11.45 31.27 -14.99
CA GLU A 146 12.43 31.33 -16.07
C GLU A 146 11.80 31.73 -17.41
N LEU A 147 10.65 31.13 -17.77
CA LEU A 147 9.89 31.49 -18.97
C LEU A 147 9.47 32.97 -18.94
N LYS A 148 8.95 33.44 -17.80
CA LYS A 148 8.62 34.87 -17.60
C LYS A 148 9.84 35.77 -17.80
N LYS A 149 11.00 35.39 -17.26
CA LYS A 149 12.24 36.17 -17.42
C LYS A 149 12.71 36.22 -18.88
N LYS A 150 12.60 35.11 -19.62
CA LYS A 150 12.91 35.04 -21.06
C LYS A 150 11.95 35.90 -21.88
N ALA A 151 10.64 35.75 -21.67
CA ALA A 151 9.59 36.49 -22.37
C ALA A 151 9.70 38.02 -22.23
N LYS A 152 10.28 38.53 -21.13
CA LYS A 152 10.54 39.98 -21.00
C LYS A 152 11.55 40.53 -22.00
N ASN A 153 12.47 39.69 -22.47
CA ASN A 153 13.61 40.12 -23.29
C ASN A 153 13.55 39.56 -24.72
N ASP A 154 12.77 38.52 -24.96
CA ASP A 154 12.64 37.85 -26.24
C ASP A 154 11.18 37.82 -26.68
N PHE A 155 10.90 38.42 -27.85
CA PHE A 155 9.56 38.49 -28.43
C PHE A 155 9.05 37.10 -28.83
N SER A 156 9.91 36.21 -29.34
CA SER A 156 9.53 34.85 -29.70
C SER A 156 9.09 34.07 -28.46
N ALA A 157 9.88 34.16 -27.38
CA ALA A 157 9.54 33.53 -26.10
C ALA A 157 8.25 34.12 -25.49
N PHE A 158 8.00 35.41 -25.70
CA PHE A 158 6.74 36.05 -25.29
C PHE A 158 5.55 35.48 -26.05
N THR A 159 5.64 35.33 -27.38
CA THR A 159 4.55 34.76 -28.18
C THR A 159 4.33 33.27 -27.93
N GLU A 160 5.36 32.54 -27.50
CA GLU A 160 5.23 31.15 -27.06
C GLU A 160 4.51 31.06 -25.71
N LEU A 161 4.85 31.96 -24.77
CA LEU A 161 4.21 32.03 -23.45
C LEU A 161 2.76 32.54 -23.52
N PHE A 162 2.48 33.46 -24.45
CA PHE A 162 1.16 34.05 -24.67
C PHE A 162 0.77 33.95 -26.16
N PRO A 163 0.30 32.78 -26.63
CA PRO A 163 -0.02 32.55 -28.04
C PRO A 163 -1.11 33.46 -28.59
N ASN A 164 -2.07 33.83 -27.74
CA ASN A 164 -3.18 34.70 -28.10
C ASN A 164 -3.09 36.03 -27.36
N VAL A 165 -3.29 37.13 -28.08
CA VAL A 165 -3.39 38.48 -27.52
C VAL A 165 -4.70 39.13 -27.95
N PRO A 166 -5.29 40.03 -27.14
CA PRO A 166 -6.49 40.76 -27.53
C PRO A 166 -6.25 41.67 -28.73
N ASN A 167 -7.26 41.80 -29.58
CA ASN A 167 -7.19 42.60 -30.82
C ASN A 167 -7.04 44.12 -30.59
N ASN A 168 -7.11 44.59 -29.35
CA ASN A 168 -7.05 46.01 -29.01
C ASN A 168 -5.65 46.61 -29.26
N HIS A 169 -4.60 45.79 -29.11
CA HIS A 169 -3.22 46.18 -29.38
C HIS A 169 -2.45 45.02 -30.02
N THR A 170 -1.34 45.33 -30.68
CA THR A 170 -0.49 44.30 -31.29
C THR A 170 0.24 43.47 -30.23
N ALA A 171 0.57 42.22 -30.55
CA ALA A 171 1.41 41.38 -29.69
C ALA A 171 2.74 42.06 -29.33
N TYR A 172 3.31 42.84 -30.27
CA TYR A 172 4.54 43.59 -30.05
C TYR A 172 4.38 44.72 -29.02
N THR A 173 3.24 45.43 -29.05
CA THR A 173 2.91 46.45 -28.04
C THR A 173 2.79 45.84 -26.65
N TYR A 174 2.07 44.71 -26.53
CA TYR A 174 1.96 43.97 -25.27
C TYR A 174 3.31 43.48 -24.77
N TRP A 175 4.16 42.94 -25.64
CA TRP A 175 5.52 42.51 -25.28
C TRP A 175 6.38 43.66 -24.75
N LYS A 176 6.40 44.81 -25.45
CA LYS A 176 7.16 45.99 -25.01
C LYS A 176 6.70 46.49 -23.65
N ALA A 177 5.38 46.57 -23.42
CA ALA A 177 4.83 46.98 -22.14
C ALA A 177 5.12 45.95 -21.04
N TYR A 178 5.03 44.66 -21.35
CA TYR A 178 5.41 43.55 -20.46
C TYR A 178 6.90 43.59 -20.07
N GLY A 179 7.78 43.99 -21.00
CA GLY A 179 9.20 44.23 -20.78
C GLY A 179 9.53 45.51 -19.98
N GLY A 180 8.53 46.36 -19.70
CA GLY A 180 8.69 47.57 -18.90
C GLY A 180 8.92 48.87 -19.68
N ASN A 181 8.66 48.90 -21.00
CA ASN A 181 8.78 50.12 -21.79
C ASN A 181 7.64 51.11 -21.46
N GLU A 182 7.99 52.30 -20.97
CA GLU A 182 7.02 53.28 -20.48
C GLU A 182 6.02 53.77 -21.55
N ASP A 183 6.48 53.99 -22.78
CA ASP A 183 5.61 54.47 -23.86
C ASP A 183 4.57 53.41 -24.24
N ALA A 184 5.00 52.15 -24.32
CA ALA A 184 4.09 51.02 -24.55
C ALA A 184 3.12 50.81 -23.38
N ILE A 185 3.55 51.03 -22.13
CA ILE A 185 2.67 50.96 -20.96
C ILE A 185 1.62 52.08 -21.02
N ARG A 186 2.00 53.33 -21.31
CA ARG A 186 1.05 54.44 -21.48
C ARG A 186 0.08 54.19 -22.63
N ALA A 187 0.52 53.53 -23.71
CA ALA A 187 -0.36 53.16 -24.81
C ALA A 187 -1.48 52.17 -24.40
N ILE A 188 -1.25 51.35 -23.37
CA ILE A 188 -2.22 50.36 -22.87
C ILE A 188 -3.07 50.93 -21.72
N TYR A 189 -2.44 51.63 -20.77
CA TYR A 189 -3.10 52.10 -19.53
C TYR A 189 -3.54 53.57 -19.58
N GLY A 190 -3.13 54.35 -20.58
CA GLY A 190 -3.38 55.79 -20.67
C GLY A 190 -2.52 56.62 -19.71
N ASP A 191 -2.98 57.84 -19.41
CA ASP A 191 -2.21 58.85 -18.66
C ASP A 191 -1.93 58.47 -17.19
N ASN A 192 -2.75 57.58 -16.61
CA ASN A 192 -2.58 57.07 -15.24
C ASN A 192 -1.89 55.70 -15.21
N ALA A 193 -0.82 55.55 -16.00
CA ALA A 193 -0.07 54.31 -16.12
C ALA A 193 0.58 53.88 -14.79
N PRO A 194 0.46 52.60 -14.38
CA PRO A 194 1.17 52.09 -13.22
C PRO A 194 2.69 52.00 -13.48
N PRO A 195 3.52 51.94 -12.42
CA PRO A 195 4.96 51.74 -12.52
C PRO A 195 5.32 50.48 -13.34
N PRO A 196 6.47 50.45 -14.05
CA PRO A 196 6.81 49.37 -14.98
C PRO A 196 6.80 47.94 -14.40
N ASN A 197 7.19 47.77 -13.14
CA ASN A 197 7.13 46.47 -12.47
C ASN A 197 5.69 46.00 -12.23
N ILE A 198 4.81 46.90 -11.80
CA ILE A 198 3.38 46.63 -11.58
C ILE A 198 2.69 46.38 -12.92
N ALA A 199 2.94 47.21 -13.93
CA ALA A 199 2.41 47.05 -15.28
C ALA A 199 2.80 45.69 -15.89
N SER A 200 4.07 45.29 -15.74
CA SER A 200 4.57 44.01 -16.24
C SER A 200 3.83 42.80 -15.63
N ASP A 201 3.60 42.83 -14.31
CA ASP A 201 2.90 41.75 -13.62
C ASP A 201 1.41 41.71 -13.96
N ASP A 202 0.76 42.87 -14.05
CA ASP A 202 -0.65 43.00 -14.38
C ASP A 202 -0.95 42.57 -15.82
N ILE A 203 -0.14 43.04 -16.80
CA ILE A 203 -0.22 42.58 -18.20
C ILE A 203 -0.03 41.05 -18.27
N GLY A 204 0.96 40.51 -17.56
CA GLY A 204 1.20 39.07 -17.53
C GLY A 204 -0.01 38.28 -17.02
N LYS A 205 -0.62 38.74 -15.92
CA LYS A 205 -1.84 38.13 -15.36
C LYS A 205 -3.00 38.21 -16.35
N PHE A 206 -3.22 39.39 -16.93
CA PHE A 206 -4.28 39.62 -17.90
C PHE A 206 -4.15 38.70 -19.14
N LEU A 207 -2.95 38.58 -19.72
CA LEU A 207 -2.70 37.72 -20.88
C LEU A 207 -2.81 36.23 -20.54
N CYS A 208 -2.38 35.80 -19.34
CA CYS A 208 -2.63 34.45 -18.85
C CYS A 208 -4.13 34.15 -18.81
N GLU A 209 -4.92 35.00 -18.16
CA GLU A 209 -6.37 34.82 -18.05
C GLU A 209 -7.05 34.81 -19.43
N TYR A 210 -6.59 35.65 -20.35
CA TYR A 210 -7.09 35.70 -21.72
C TYR A 210 -6.85 34.38 -22.47
N ASN A 211 -5.63 33.83 -22.40
CA ASN A 211 -5.28 32.57 -23.06
C ASN A 211 -6.02 31.37 -22.44
N ILE A 212 -6.20 31.34 -21.12
CA ILE A 212 -7.02 30.31 -20.45
C ILE A 212 -8.46 30.36 -20.97
N ARG A 213 -9.07 31.55 -21.04
CA ARG A 213 -10.45 31.70 -21.52
C ARG A 213 -10.64 31.29 -22.97
N ILE A 214 -9.63 31.49 -23.81
CA ILE A 214 -9.68 31.11 -25.23
C ILE A 214 -9.49 29.61 -25.42
N ASN A 215 -8.56 28.98 -24.68
CA ASN A 215 -8.32 27.54 -24.78
C ASN A 215 -9.48 26.67 -24.24
N HIS A 216 -10.41 27.25 -23.48
CA HIS A 216 -11.62 26.58 -22.99
C HIS A 216 -12.85 26.73 -23.90
N LYS A 217 -12.72 27.37 -25.06
CA LYS A 217 -13.77 27.48 -26.09
C LYS A 217 -13.49 26.57 -27.27
#